data_AF-A0A9X9SNL0-F1
#
_entry.id   AF-A0A9X9SNL0-F1
#
_cell.length_a   1.000
_cell.length_b   1.000
_cell.length_c   1.000
_cell.angle_alpha   90.00
_cell.angle_beta   90.00
_cell.angle_gamma   90.00
#
_symmetry.space_group_name_H-M   'P 1'
#
loop_
_entity.id
_entity.type
_entity.pdbx_description
1 polymer ?
#
loop_
_entity_poly.entity_id
_entity_poly.type
_entity_poly.pdbx_seq_one_letter_code
_entity_poly.pdbx_strand_id
1 'polypeptide(L)'
;MKRIISLLLLASPILASAAPDNDKAAVQAVIAKHYNRPLAAHKCQLTEPPKDGQAPSNNIMYCMKPVADHTVTRNGKAARYVLYTGFAYDMEQKIKQDAHASPGLAELFVLEKTDGKWAIKQHGRDEIGAWGESPENKAWKFVQVGAQNWGYVAESSYTGQGDTTTSQNFLFTDDSNRIRKSFILSGNDNGAYFGDCDELKGREKRDCKDRYTSLEAKIAFDKSRPAVSGVWALTAKLSGVSGKKNYKNQKYIFPYNGKTHVAPKNYPLGGQ
;
A
#
# COMPACT_ATOMS: atom_id res chain seq x y z
N MET A 1 -58.20 10.58 -41.51
CA MET A 1 -57.15 11.55 -41.12
C MET A 1 -56.59 11.15 -39.76
N LYS A 2 -55.27 10.93 -39.69
CA LYS A 2 -54.55 10.22 -38.61
C LYS A 2 -54.46 11.07 -37.34
N ARG A 3 -54.77 10.49 -36.18
CA ARG A 3 -54.49 11.04 -34.85
C ARG A 3 -53.06 10.66 -34.45
N ILE A 4 -52.21 11.64 -34.17
CA ILE A 4 -50.88 11.44 -33.62
C ILE A 4 -50.99 11.65 -32.10
N ILE A 5 -50.75 10.58 -31.34
CA ILE A 5 -50.64 10.62 -29.88
C ILE A 5 -49.14 10.71 -29.57
N SER A 6 -48.71 11.84 -29.01
CA SER A 6 -47.36 12.01 -28.49
C SER A 6 -47.22 11.24 -27.17
N LEU A 7 -46.38 10.19 -27.15
CA LEU A 7 -45.92 9.56 -25.93
C LEU A 7 -44.76 10.37 -25.34
N LEU A 8 -44.96 10.96 -24.16
CA LEU A 8 -43.88 11.45 -23.30
C LEU A 8 -43.19 10.26 -22.62
N LEU A 9 -41.94 10.01 -22.98
CA LEU A 9 -41.02 9.14 -22.24
C LEU A 9 -40.54 9.86 -20.99
N LEU A 10 -41.09 9.51 -19.83
CA LEU A 10 -40.54 9.87 -18.53
C LEU A 10 -39.22 9.12 -18.33
N ALA A 11 -38.10 9.84 -18.45
CA ALA A 11 -36.80 9.33 -18.03
C ALA A 11 -36.79 9.23 -16.50
N SER A 12 -36.79 8.01 -15.97
CA SER A 12 -36.59 7.75 -14.56
C SER A 12 -35.14 8.10 -14.18
N PRO A 13 -34.88 8.99 -13.21
CA PRO A 13 -33.55 9.17 -12.69
C PRO A 13 -33.16 7.90 -11.91
N ILE A 14 -32.08 7.25 -12.33
CA ILE A 14 -31.45 6.18 -11.56
C ILE A 14 -30.91 6.82 -10.28
N LEU A 15 -31.67 6.72 -9.20
CA LEU A 15 -31.21 7.03 -7.86
C LEU A 15 -30.07 6.06 -7.53
N ALA A 16 -28.83 6.55 -7.57
CA ALA A 16 -27.71 5.88 -6.93
C ALA A 16 -28.01 5.83 -5.41
N SER A 17 -28.57 4.72 -4.96
CA SER A 17 -28.74 4.42 -3.55
C SER A 17 -27.34 4.36 -2.93
N ALA A 18 -27.02 5.38 -2.12
CA ALA A 18 -25.95 5.27 -1.15
C ALA A 18 -26.32 4.08 -0.25
N ALA A 19 -25.50 3.02 -0.25
CA ALA A 19 -25.67 1.92 0.67
C ALA A 19 -25.63 2.50 2.10
N PRO A 20 -26.68 2.28 2.93
CA PRO A 20 -26.83 2.96 4.22
C PRO A 20 -25.73 2.54 5.21
N ASP A 21 -25.49 3.39 6.22
CA ASP A 21 -24.50 3.22 7.30
C ASP A 21 -24.50 1.82 7.98
N ASN A 22 -25.61 1.09 7.89
CA ASN A 22 -25.76 -0.30 8.36
C ASN A 22 -24.76 -1.27 7.72
N ASP A 23 -24.39 -1.09 6.44
CA ASP A 23 -23.43 -1.99 5.78
C ASP A 23 -22.01 -1.82 6.35
N LYS A 24 -21.65 -0.60 6.78
CA LYS A 24 -20.34 -0.33 7.40
C LYS A 24 -20.22 -1.04 8.75
N ALA A 25 -21.24 -0.92 9.60
CA ALA A 25 -21.26 -1.59 10.90
C ALA A 25 -21.24 -3.13 10.75
N ALA A 26 -22.00 -3.68 9.80
CA ALA A 26 -22.00 -5.11 9.52
C ALA A 26 -20.63 -5.62 9.05
N VAL A 27 -19.96 -4.88 8.14
CA VAL A 27 -18.59 -5.21 7.71
C VAL A 27 -17.60 -5.15 8.86
N GLN A 28 -17.64 -4.09 9.66
CA GLN A 28 -16.77 -3.95 10.83
C GLN A 28 -17.00 -5.07 11.85
N ALA A 29 -18.25 -5.52 12.05
CA ALA A 29 -18.55 -6.65 12.94
C ALA A 29 -17.95 -7.97 12.44
N VAL A 30 -17.99 -8.23 11.13
CA VAL A 30 -17.35 -9.41 10.53
C VAL A 30 -15.84 -9.39 10.76
N ILE A 31 -15.19 -8.23 10.56
CA ILE A 31 -13.74 -8.07 10.78
C ILE A 31 -13.38 -8.13 12.28
N ALA A 32 -14.19 -7.54 13.16
CA ALA A 32 -13.98 -7.63 14.60
C ALA A 32 -14.02 -9.09 15.09
N LYS A 33 -14.93 -9.91 14.53
CA LYS A 33 -14.98 -11.36 14.79
C LYS A 33 -13.75 -12.09 14.26
N HIS A 34 -13.15 -11.64 13.16
CA HIS A 34 -11.90 -12.20 12.65
C HIS A 34 -10.75 -11.99 13.63
N TYR A 35 -10.61 -10.79 14.18
CA TYR A 35 -9.58 -10.51 15.17
C TYR A 35 -9.83 -11.20 16.52
N ASN A 36 -11.05 -11.07 17.06
CA ASN A 36 -11.49 -11.65 18.32
C ASN A 36 -10.58 -11.35 19.53
N ARG A 37 -9.86 -10.21 19.52
CA ARG A 37 -8.89 -9.82 20.57
C ARG A 37 -8.92 -8.31 20.80
N PRO A 38 -9.99 -7.74 21.38
CA PRO A 38 -10.08 -6.30 21.61
C PRO A 38 -9.09 -5.83 22.69
N LEU A 39 -8.43 -4.70 22.47
CA LEU A 39 -7.66 -3.98 23.48
C LEU A 39 -8.34 -2.65 23.80
N ALA A 40 -9.08 -2.64 24.91
CA ALA A 40 -9.94 -1.52 25.30
C ALA A 40 -9.17 -0.20 25.49
N ALA A 41 -7.99 -0.26 26.11
CA ALA A 41 -7.16 0.91 26.41
C ALA A 41 -6.84 1.76 25.16
N HIS A 42 -6.65 1.11 24.02
CA HIS A 42 -6.32 1.77 22.76
C HIS A 42 -7.46 1.78 21.75
N LYS A 43 -8.63 1.22 22.08
CA LYS A 43 -9.79 1.07 21.18
C LYS A 43 -9.39 0.42 19.84
N CYS A 44 -8.69 -0.71 19.92
CA CYS A 44 -8.19 -1.43 18.74
C CYS A 44 -8.41 -2.95 18.88
N GLN A 45 -8.10 -3.66 17.81
CA GLN A 45 -8.06 -5.12 17.78
C GLN A 45 -6.62 -5.59 17.70
N LEU A 46 -6.22 -6.54 18.55
CA LEU A 46 -4.89 -7.11 18.53
C LEU A 46 -4.78 -8.21 17.47
N THR A 47 -3.67 -8.20 16.74
CA THR A 47 -3.30 -9.30 15.85
C THR A 47 -1.83 -9.64 16.00
N GLU A 48 -1.50 -10.91 15.74
CA GLU A 48 -0.11 -11.38 15.77
C GLU A 48 0.66 -10.82 14.57
N PRO A 49 1.99 -10.68 14.67
CA PRO A 49 2.85 -10.38 13.52
C PRO A 49 2.67 -11.39 12.37
N PRO A 50 2.99 -11.02 11.12
CA PRO A 50 3.12 -11.98 10.04
C PRO A 50 4.16 -13.07 10.39
N LYS A 51 3.95 -14.30 9.94
CA LYS A 51 4.87 -15.42 10.22
C LYS A 51 6.27 -15.20 9.67
N ASP A 52 6.37 -14.42 8.59
CA ASP A 52 7.59 -13.99 7.91
C ASP A 52 8.00 -12.56 8.28
N GLY A 53 7.44 -12.00 9.37
CA GLY A 53 7.66 -10.64 9.82
C GLY A 53 9.00 -10.43 10.56
N GLN A 54 9.33 -9.16 10.76
CA GLN A 54 10.53 -8.67 11.44
C GLN A 54 10.31 -8.42 12.93
N ALA A 55 9.11 -8.71 13.45
CA ALA A 55 8.79 -8.49 14.87
C ALA A 55 9.85 -9.16 15.77
N PRO A 56 10.57 -8.37 16.60
CA PRO A 56 11.80 -8.81 17.25
C PRO A 56 11.55 -9.69 18.48
N SER A 57 10.31 -9.86 18.93
CA SER A 57 9.98 -10.69 20.09
C SER A 57 8.60 -11.34 19.98
N ASN A 58 8.44 -12.46 20.69
CA ASN A 58 7.17 -13.19 20.81
C ASN A 58 6.10 -12.40 21.60
N ASN A 59 6.46 -11.27 22.22
CA ASN A 59 5.57 -10.46 23.05
C ASN A 59 4.95 -9.28 22.27
N ILE A 60 5.36 -9.06 21.02
CA ILE A 60 4.79 -7.99 20.19
C ILE A 60 3.49 -8.46 19.52
N MET A 61 2.45 -7.65 19.65
CA MET A 61 1.23 -7.71 18.85
C MET A 61 0.99 -6.37 18.17
N TYR A 62 0.14 -6.35 17.14
CA TYR A 62 -0.25 -5.11 16.47
C TYR A 62 -1.65 -4.65 16.91
N CYS A 63 -1.77 -3.39 17.31
CA CYS A 63 -3.03 -2.76 17.71
C CYS A 63 -3.72 -2.12 16.49
N MET A 64 -4.62 -2.86 15.85
CA MET A 64 -5.23 -2.56 14.56
C MET A 64 -6.51 -1.72 14.65
N LYS A 65 -6.65 -0.74 13.75
CA LYS A 65 -7.82 0.12 13.57
C LYS A 65 -8.18 0.26 12.10
N PRO A 66 -9.48 0.38 11.74
CA PRO A 66 -9.87 0.67 10.37
C PRO A 66 -9.44 2.09 9.99
N VAL A 67 -8.86 2.25 8.80
CA VAL A 67 -8.40 3.56 8.30
C VAL A 67 -9.05 3.97 6.99
N ALA A 68 -9.43 2.99 6.15
CA ALA A 68 -10.09 3.26 4.88
C ALA A 68 -11.04 2.12 4.50
N ASP A 69 -12.07 2.46 3.74
CA ASP A 69 -13.11 1.54 3.31
C ASP A 69 -13.65 2.01 1.95
N HIS A 70 -13.56 1.13 0.94
CA HIS A 70 -14.03 1.41 -0.41
C HIS A 70 -14.88 0.26 -0.93
N THR A 71 -15.95 0.59 -1.64
CA THR A 71 -16.79 -0.38 -2.34
C THR A 71 -16.55 -0.27 -3.84
N VAL A 72 -16.35 -1.40 -4.50
CA VAL A 72 -16.17 -1.50 -5.96
C VAL A 72 -17.01 -2.63 -6.52
N THR A 73 -17.27 -2.61 -7.82
CA THR A 73 -17.82 -3.77 -8.53
C THR A 73 -16.67 -4.61 -9.07
N ARG A 74 -16.55 -5.86 -8.61
CA ARG A 74 -15.56 -6.84 -9.04
C ARG A 74 -16.26 -8.08 -9.56
N ASN A 75 -15.98 -8.46 -10.80
CA ASN A 75 -16.61 -9.61 -11.48
C ASN A 75 -18.15 -9.57 -11.41
N GLY A 76 -18.73 -8.38 -11.58
CA GLY A 76 -20.18 -8.16 -11.52
C GLY A 76 -20.79 -8.19 -10.10
N LYS A 77 -19.99 -8.28 -9.04
CA LYS A 77 -20.44 -8.30 -7.64
C LYS A 77 -19.90 -7.11 -6.87
N ALA A 78 -20.66 -6.62 -5.89
CA ALA A 78 -20.17 -5.64 -4.93
C ALA A 78 -19.12 -6.27 -4.01
N ALA A 79 -17.93 -5.69 -3.99
CA ALA A 79 -16.82 -6.06 -3.13
C ALA A 79 -16.39 -4.85 -2.28
N ARG A 80 -16.12 -5.08 -0.99
CA ARG A 80 -15.74 -4.05 -0.02
C ARG A 80 -14.30 -4.27 0.45
N TYR A 81 -13.47 -3.27 0.25
CA TYR A 81 -12.04 -3.24 0.55
C TYR A 81 -11.81 -2.40 1.80
N VAL A 82 -11.51 -3.06 2.92
CA VAL A 82 -11.30 -2.38 4.21
C VAL A 82 -9.85 -2.51 4.62
N LEU A 83 -9.17 -1.38 4.74
CA LEU A 83 -7.80 -1.30 5.21
C LEU A 83 -7.82 -1.05 6.71
N TYR A 84 -7.09 -1.89 7.43
CA TYR A 84 -6.73 -1.69 8.82
C TYR A 84 -5.23 -1.39 8.89
N THR A 85 -4.85 -0.49 9.78
CA THR A 85 -3.44 -0.30 10.15
C THR A 85 -3.30 -0.34 11.66
N GLY A 86 -2.11 -0.67 12.14
CA GLY A 86 -1.84 -0.71 13.56
C GLY A 86 -0.38 -0.48 13.90
N PHE A 87 -0.17 -0.13 15.16
CA PHE A 87 1.15 0.04 15.73
C PHE A 87 1.57 -1.20 16.51
N ALA A 88 2.88 -1.43 16.59
CA ALA A 88 3.48 -2.47 17.40
C ALA A 88 3.28 -2.18 18.90
N TYR A 89 2.81 -3.17 19.64
CA TYR A 89 2.45 -3.07 21.05
C TYR A 89 3.10 -4.21 21.82
N ASP A 90 3.85 -3.87 22.84
CA ASP A 90 4.47 -4.83 23.74
C ASP A 90 3.44 -5.31 24.77
N MET A 91 3.08 -6.59 24.71
CA MET A 91 2.04 -7.17 25.57
C MET A 91 2.49 -7.34 27.02
N GLU A 92 3.79 -7.39 27.29
CA GLU A 92 4.35 -7.55 28.63
C GLU A 92 4.46 -6.20 29.32
N GLN A 93 5.11 -5.23 28.66
CA GLN A 93 5.32 -3.89 29.18
C GLN A 93 4.06 -3.02 29.06
N LYS A 94 3.10 -3.43 28.22
CA LYS A 94 1.84 -2.72 27.95
C LYS A 94 2.03 -1.32 27.36
N ILE A 95 3.09 -1.13 26.58
CA ILE A 95 3.43 0.13 25.92
C ILE A 95 3.53 -0.05 24.40
N LYS A 96 3.50 1.07 23.68
CA LYS A 96 3.86 1.09 22.27
C LYS A 96 5.34 0.72 22.12
N GLN A 97 5.63 -0.16 21.18
CA GLN A 97 7.00 -0.43 20.74
C GLN A 97 7.32 0.57 19.62
N ASP A 98 8.20 1.53 19.90
CA ASP A 98 8.52 2.65 19.00
C ASP A 98 9.96 2.59 18.46
N ALA A 99 10.65 1.45 18.57
CA ALA A 99 11.99 1.32 18.02
C ALA A 99 12.05 1.71 16.54
N HIS A 100 13.09 2.46 16.17
CA HIS A 100 13.28 3.05 14.84
C HIS A 100 13.02 2.07 13.69
N ALA A 101 13.60 0.87 13.79
CA ALA A 101 13.52 -0.16 12.76
C ALA A 101 12.24 -1.02 12.84
N SER A 102 11.43 -0.89 13.90
CA SER A 102 10.18 -1.64 14.01
C SER A 102 9.17 -1.08 13.02
N PRO A 103 8.53 -1.92 12.19
CA PRO A 103 7.44 -1.48 11.32
C PRO A 103 6.11 -1.49 12.07
N GLY A 104 5.13 -0.74 11.59
CA GLY A 104 3.72 -1.02 11.89
C GLY A 104 3.17 -2.16 11.04
N LEU A 105 1.86 -2.38 11.11
CA LEU A 105 1.18 -3.39 10.30
C LEU A 105 0.06 -2.76 9.48
N ALA A 106 -0.06 -3.15 8.22
CA ALA A 106 -1.21 -2.88 7.38
C ALA A 106 -1.87 -4.20 6.98
N GLU A 107 -3.20 -4.23 7.00
CA GLU A 107 -3.99 -5.43 6.77
C GLU A 107 -5.21 -5.11 5.93
N LEU A 108 -5.36 -5.81 4.82
CA LEU A 108 -6.44 -5.60 3.86
C LEU A 108 -7.44 -6.76 3.95
N PHE A 109 -8.70 -6.41 4.17
CA PHE A 109 -9.84 -7.30 4.07
C PHE A 109 -10.63 -7.00 2.81
N VAL A 110 -10.97 -8.03 2.05
CA VAL A 110 -11.91 -7.93 0.93
C VAL A 110 -13.11 -8.80 1.23
N LEU A 111 -14.25 -8.15 1.36
CA LEU A 111 -15.51 -8.77 1.68
C LEU A 111 -16.43 -8.76 0.47
N GLU A 112 -17.21 -9.82 0.29
CA GLU A 112 -18.30 -9.88 -0.67
C GLU A 112 -19.60 -10.21 0.05
N LYS A 113 -20.72 -9.73 -0.47
CA LYS A 113 -22.05 -10.02 0.06
C LYS A 113 -22.60 -11.29 -0.61
N THR A 114 -23.03 -12.25 0.19
CA THR A 114 -23.72 -13.47 -0.26
C THR A 114 -24.96 -13.64 0.61
N ASP A 115 -26.14 -13.79 -0.01
CA ASP A 115 -27.43 -13.90 0.69
C ASP A 115 -27.67 -12.79 1.73
N GLY A 116 -27.34 -11.55 1.36
CA GLY A 116 -27.47 -10.37 2.23
C GLY A 116 -26.44 -10.28 3.36
N LYS A 117 -25.52 -11.24 3.51
CA LYS A 117 -24.50 -11.27 4.56
C LYS A 117 -23.11 -11.01 4.00
N TRP A 118 -22.33 -10.19 4.69
CA TRP A 118 -20.93 -9.96 4.36
C TRP A 118 -20.07 -11.12 4.84
N ALA A 119 -19.12 -11.54 3.99
CA ALA A 119 -18.10 -12.52 4.36
C ALA A 119 -16.74 -12.08 3.82
N ILE A 120 -15.69 -12.25 4.63
CA ILE A 120 -14.30 -12.06 4.18
C ILE A 120 -14.01 -13.14 3.13
N LYS A 121 -13.66 -12.70 1.91
CA LYS A 121 -13.28 -13.58 0.80
C LYS A 121 -11.77 -13.61 0.61
N GLN A 122 -11.11 -12.48 0.83
CA GLN A 122 -9.67 -12.38 0.76
C GLN A 122 -9.15 -11.54 1.92
N HIS A 123 -7.96 -11.90 2.37
CA HIS A 123 -7.31 -11.30 3.51
C HIS A 123 -5.79 -11.43 3.36
N GLY A 124 -5.07 -10.41 3.80
CA GLY A 124 -3.63 -10.46 3.94
C GLY A 124 -3.09 -9.17 4.52
N ARG A 125 -1.83 -9.21 4.92
CA ARG A 125 -1.17 -8.18 5.72
C ARG A 125 0.29 -8.08 5.35
N ASP A 126 0.87 -6.93 5.66
CA ASP A 126 2.30 -6.71 5.54
C ASP A 126 2.77 -5.69 6.59
N GLU A 127 4.00 -5.87 7.03
CA GLU A 127 4.69 -4.93 7.91
C GLU A 127 5.22 -3.77 7.08
N ILE A 128 4.73 -2.56 7.36
CA ILE A 128 5.02 -1.36 6.58
C ILE A 128 5.22 -0.20 7.55
N GLY A 129 6.19 0.66 7.25
CA GLY A 129 6.49 1.85 8.05
C GLY A 129 7.71 1.66 8.94
N ALA A 130 7.80 2.50 9.97
CA ALA A 130 8.94 2.62 10.88
C ALA A 130 8.44 3.14 12.24
N TRP A 131 9.30 3.16 13.26
CA TRP A 131 8.94 3.64 14.61
C TRP A 131 7.73 2.92 15.22
N GLY A 132 7.56 1.65 14.85
CA GLY A 132 6.44 0.80 15.25
C GLY A 132 5.10 1.18 14.65
N GLU A 133 5.04 2.12 13.71
CA GLU A 133 3.81 2.64 13.12
C GLU A 133 3.77 2.39 11.60
N SER A 134 2.55 2.19 11.09
CA SER A 134 2.28 2.17 9.65
C SER A 134 2.27 3.61 9.11
N PRO A 135 2.45 3.84 7.79
CA PRO A 135 2.18 5.13 7.19
C PRO A 135 0.85 5.72 7.66
N GLU A 136 0.83 7.03 7.89
CA GLU A 136 -0.33 7.76 8.39
C GLU A 136 -1.58 7.49 7.52
N ASN A 137 -2.76 7.52 8.14
CA ASN A 137 -4.02 7.18 7.45
C ASN A 137 -4.24 7.94 6.13
N LYS A 138 -3.85 9.22 6.06
CA LYS A 138 -3.98 10.06 4.85
C LYS A 138 -2.99 9.73 3.73
N ALA A 139 -1.93 8.97 4.01
CA ALA A 139 -0.93 8.57 3.03
C ALA A 139 -1.42 7.40 2.14
N TRP A 140 -2.37 6.61 2.64
CA TRP A 140 -2.93 5.47 1.93
C TRP A 140 -3.85 5.90 0.80
N LYS A 141 -3.58 5.39 -0.40
CA LYS A 141 -4.38 5.65 -1.61
C LYS A 141 -5.01 4.36 -2.09
N PHE A 142 -6.32 4.40 -2.33
CA PHE A 142 -7.03 3.29 -2.96
C PHE A 142 -6.77 3.33 -4.47
N VAL A 143 -6.30 2.22 -5.04
CA VAL A 143 -5.82 2.14 -6.42
C VAL A 143 -6.37 0.93 -7.14
N GLN A 144 -6.70 1.12 -8.42
CA GLN A 144 -7.00 0.02 -9.33
C GLN A 144 -5.68 -0.55 -9.87
N VAL A 145 -5.42 -1.83 -9.60
CA VAL A 145 -4.18 -2.53 -9.97
C VAL A 145 -4.35 -3.41 -11.21
N GLY A 146 -5.60 -3.65 -11.61
CA GLY A 146 -5.97 -4.40 -12.80
C GLY A 146 -7.44 -4.17 -13.16
N ALA A 147 -7.91 -4.79 -14.24
CA ALA A 147 -9.28 -4.57 -14.72
C ALA A 147 -10.34 -4.88 -13.64
N GLN A 148 -10.12 -5.93 -12.84
CA GLN A 148 -11.03 -6.40 -11.79
C GLN A 148 -10.38 -6.41 -10.40
N ASN A 149 -9.17 -5.85 -10.26
CA ASN A 149 -8.37 -5.98 -9.05
C ASN A 149 -7.96 -4.59 -8.53
N TRP A 150 -8.03 -4.43 -7.22
CA TRP A 150 -7.87 -3.17 -6.50
C TRP A 150 -7.05 -3.39 -5.23
N GLY A 151 -6.60 -2.31 -4.62
CA GLY A 151 -5.82 -2.37 -3.40
C GLY A 151 -5.50 -1.00 -2.84
N TYR A 152 -4.60 -0.98 -1.87
CA TYR A 152 -4.07 0.24 -1.29
C TYR A 152 -2.56 0.33 -1.52
N VAL A 153 -2.09 1.56 -1.69
CA VAL A 153 -0.67 1.88 -1.72
C VAL A 153 -0.36 2.99 -0.72
N ALA A 154 0.77 2.88 -0.03
CA ALA A 154 1.34 3.97 0.76
C ALA A 154 2.85 4.04 0.56
N GLU A 155 3.36 5.26 0.63
CA GLU A 155 4.78 5.50 0.70
C GLU A 155 5.27 5.28 2.14
N SER A 156 6.46 4.69 2.27
CA SER A 156 7.20 4.69 3.53
C SER A 156 8.68 4.96 3.27
N SER A 157 9.35 5.55 4.25
CA SER A 157 10.78 5.83 4.20
C SER A 157 11.47 5.39 5.49
N TYR A 158 12.73 5.02 5.36
CA TYR A 158 13.62 4.72 6.47
C TYR A 158 14.89 5.57 6.32
N THR A 159 15.31 6.23 7.39
CA THR A 159 16.54 7.04 7.40
C THR A 159 17.51 6.48 8.42
N GLY A 160 18.70 6.08 7.99
CA GLY A 160 19.77 5.62 8.87
C GLY A 160 21.09 6.27 8.49
N GLN A 161 21.80 6.84 9.47
CA GLN A 161 23.15 7.42 9.26
C GLN A 161 23.23 8.45 8.11
N GLY A 162 22.14 9.19 7.87
CA GLY A 162 22.07 10.19 6.79
C GLY A 162 21.72 9.64 5.40
N ASP A 163 21.42 8.35 5.27
CA ASP A 163 20.84 7.73 4.07
C ASP A 163 19.34 7.46 4.29
N THR A 164 18.50 8.01 3.43
CA THR A 164 17.06 7.81 3.37
C THR A 164 16.71 6.95 2.17
N THR A 165 16.04 5.83 2.43
CA THR A 165 15.45 4.99 1.39
C THR A 165 13.94 5.12 1.43
N THR A 166 13.31 5.34 0.27
CA THR A 166 11.86 5.52 0.11
C THR A 166 11.29 4.40 -0.74
N SER A 167 10.08 3.95 -0.40
CA SER A 167 9.40 2.83 -1.06
C SER A 167 7.90 3.09 -1.24
N GLN A 168 7.32 2.50 -2.28
CA GLN A 168 5.88 2.32 -2.44
C GLN A 168 5.51 0.90 -2.03
N ASN A 169 4.61 0.79 -1.06
CA ASN A 169 4.15 -0.47 -0.48
C ASN A 169 2.71 -0.72 -0.90
N PHE A 170 2.45 -1.86 -1.53
CA PHE A 170 1.14 -2.19 -2.08
C PHE A 170 0.54 -3.40 -1.36
N LEU A 171 -0.77 -3.33 -1.08
CA LEU A 171 -1.61 -4.47 -0.68
C LEU A 171 -2.81 -4.54 -1.62
N PHE A 172 -2.96 -5.62 -2.39
CA PHE A 172 -3.97 -5.69 -3.46
C PHE A 172 -4.47 -7.10 -3.74
N THR A 173 -5.62 -7.20 -4.39
CA THR A 173 -6.16 -8.48 -4.89
C THR A 173 -5.53 -8.89 -6.21
N ASP A 174 -5.44 -10.19 -6.46
CA ASP A 174 -5.17 -10.76 -7.78
C ASP A 174 -6.19 -11.87 -8.11
N ASP A 175 -6.05 -12.52 -9.25
CA ASP A 175 -6.94 -13.60 -9.68
C ASP A 175 -6.72 -14.91 -8.89
N SER A 176 -5.71 -14.98 -8.01
CA SER A 176 -5.46 -16.14 -7.14
C SER A 176 -6.30 -16.13 -5.86
N ASN A 177 -7.21 -15.17 -5.71
CA ASN A 177 -8.06 -14.97 -4.53
C ASN A 177 -7.27 -14.80 -3.22
N ARG A 178 -6.12 -14.13 -3.30
CA ARG A 178 -5.30 -13.77 -2.14
C ARG A 178 -4.98 -12.29 -2.18
N ILE A 179 -4.75 -11.72 -1.01
CA ILE A 179 -4.08 -10.42 -0.95
C ILE A 179 -2.59 -10.62 -1.22
N ARG A 180 -2.09 -9.83 -2.16
CA ARG A 180 -0.71 -9.76 -2.60
C ARG A 180 -0.06 -8.50 -2.10
N LYS A 181 1.26 -8.56 -1.98
CA LYS A 181 2.11 -7.45 -1.60
C LYS A 181 3.12 -7.13 -2.69
N SER A 182 3.47 -5.86 -2.81
CA SER A 182 4.62 -5.43 -3.60
C SER A 182 5.33 -4.31 -2.86
N PHE A 183 6.65 -4.41 -2.83
CA PHE A 183 7.55 -3.42 -2.26
C PHE A 183 8.42 -2.91 -3.40
N ILE A 184 8.31 -1.62 -3.71
CA ILE A 184 9.06 -1.02 -4.82
C ILE A 184 9.82 0.18 -4.29
N LEU A 185 11.15 0.11 -4.34
CA LEU A 185 12.00 1.25 -4.01
C LEU A 185 11.72 2.40 -4.99
N SER A 186 11.35 3.54 -4.43
CA SER A 186 10.99 4.77 -5.16
C SER A 186 11.95 5.91 -4.89
N GLY A 187 12.87 5.79 -3.93
CA GLY A 187 13.91 6.79 -3.76
C GLY A 187 15.07 6.33 -2.90
N ASN A 188 16.19 7.02 -3.08
CA ASN A 188 17.36 6.94 -2.22
C ASN A 188 18.01 8.32 -2.19
N ASP A 189 18.22 8.85 -1.00
CA ASP A 189 18.86 10.14 -0.78
C ASP A 189 19.86 10.03 0.36
N ASN A 190 21.13 10.35 0.12
CA ASN A 190 22.16 10.38 1.14
C ASN A 190 22.71 11.80 1.38
N GLY A 191 21.93 12.82 1.02
CA GLY A 191 22.34 14.21 1.15
C GLY A 191 22.59 14.61 2.60
N ALA A 192 21.86 14.04 3.55
CA ALA A 192 22.08 14.32 4.98
C ALA A 192 23.44 13.80 5.50
N TYR A 193 24.02 12.77 4.88
CA TYR A 193 25.38 12.30 5.20
C TYR A 193 26.46 13.25 4.68
N PHE A 194 26.27 13.78 3.47
CA PHE A 194 27.28 14.57 2.78
C PHE A 194 27.17 16.08 2.97
N GLY A 195 25.98 16.60 3.32
CA GLY A 195 25.70 18.04 3.30
C GLY A 195 25.79 18.61 1.88
N ASP A 196 26.16 19.88 1.76
CA ASP A 196 26.40 20.51 0.47
C ASP A 196 27.82 20.18 -0.04
N CYS A 197 27.90 19.27 -1.02
CA CYS A 197 29.17 18.93 -1.67
C CYS A 197 29.87 20.13 -2.34
N ASP A 198 29.16 21.23 -2.63
CA ASP A 198 29.76 22.41 -3.25
C ASP A 198 30.58 23.28 -2.30
N GLU A 199 30.37 23.16 -0.98
CA GLU A 199 31.17 23.81 0.07
C GLU A 199 32.56 23.16 0.23
N LEU A 200 32.71 21.90 -0.18
CA LEU A 200 33.96 21.14 -0.11
C LEU A 200 34.95 21.55 -1.20
N LYS A 201 36.24 21.21 -1.03
CA LYS A 201 37.30 21.48 -2.02
C LYS A 201 38.15 20.25 -2.33
N GLY A 202 38.86 20.30 -3.45
CA GLY A 202 39.89 19.32 -3.80
C GLY A 202 39.37 17.88 -3.87
N ARG A 203 40.00 16.97 -3.11
CA ARG A 203 39.67 15.54 -3.10
C ARG A 203 38.32 15.27 -2.43
N GLU A 204 38.06 15.92 -1.30
CA GLU A 204 36.83 15.77 -0.54
C GLU A 204 35.58 16.09 -1.36
N LYS A 205 35.62 17.17 -2.16
CA LYS A 205 34.54 17.51 -3.10
C LYS A 205 34.30 16.40 -4.12
N ARG A 206 35.36 15.80 -4.66
CA ARG A 206 35.23 14.71 -5.63
C ARG A 206 34.65 13.47 -4.97
N ASP A 207 35.14 13.11 -3.80
CA ASP A 207 34.66 11.93 -3.06
C ASP A 207 33.18 12.09 -2.66
N CYS A 208 32.77 13.30 -2.28
CA CYS A 208 31.38 13.66 -2.03
C CYS A 208 30.52 13.48 -3.28
N LYS A 209 30.87 14.15 -4.39
CA LYS A 209 30.10 14.08 -5.64
C LYS A 209 30.08 12.68 -6.26
N ASP A 210 31.12 11.88 -6.08
CA ASP A 210 31.19 10.52 -6.61
C ASP A 210 30.31 9.53 -5.82
N ARG A 211 29.95 9.86 -4.58
CA ARG A 211 29.14 9.01 -3.67
C ARG A 211 27.74 9.57 -3.38
N TYR A 212 27.51 10.85 -3.67
CA TYR A 212 26.22 11.51 -3.49
C TYR A 212 25.15 10.83 -4.34
N THR A 213 24.03 10.52 -3.72
CA THR A 213 22.85 9.96 -4.36
C THR A 213 21.62 10.73 -3.90
N SER A 214 20.82 11.15 -4.88
CA SER A 214 19.48 11.72 -4.68
C SER A 214 18.65 11.29 -5.88
N LEU A 215 17.85 10.25 -5.68
CA LEU A 215 17.07 9.57 -6.71
C LEU A 215 15.61 9.51 -6.27
N GLU A 216 14.72 9.75 -7.22
CA GLU A 216 13.27 9.63 -7.05
C GLU A 216 12.65 8.96 -8.28
N ALA A 217 11.73 8.03 -8.05
CA ALA A 217 11.02 7.31 -9.08
C ALA A 217 9.51 7.48 -8.95
N LYS A 218 8.88 8.00 -10.00
CA LYS A 218 7.42 8.08 -10.10
C LYS A 218 6.88 6.76 -10.60
N ILE A 219 6.10 6.07 -9.76
CA ILE A 219 5.58 4.73 -10.02
C ILE A 219 4.11 4.79 -10.46
N ALA A 220 3.76 4.06 -11.51
CA ALA A 220 2.39 3.94 -12.01
C ALA A 220 2.13 2.58 -12.67
N PHE A 221 0.88 2.11 -12.62
CA PHE A 221 0.44 0.92 -13.35
C PHE A 221 0.44 1.14 -14.87
N ASP A 222 1.07 0.22 -15.59
CA ASP A 222 1.15 0.19 -17.05
C ASP A 222 -0.03 -0.58 -17.65
N LYS A 223 -1.15 0.13 -17.80
CA LYS A 223 -2.39 -0.42 -18.38
C LYS A 223 -2.28 -0.81 -19.86
N SER A 224 -1.19 -0.43 -20.53
CA SER A 224 -0.97 -0.76 -21.95
C SER A 224 -0.44 -2.19 -22.15
N ARG A 225 -0.01 -2.86 -21.08
CA ARG A 225 0.51 -4.22 -21.11
C ARG A 225 -0.53 -5.23 -20.67
N PRO A 226 -0.49 -6.47 -21.20
CA PRO A 226 -1.29 -7.57 -20.68
C PRO A 226 -1.07 -7.75 -19.18
N ALA A 227 -2.16 -7.94 -18.45
CA ALA A 227 -2.12 -8.24 -17.03
C ALA A 227 -1.70 -9.70 -16.81
N VAL A 228 -0.92 -9.95 -15.76
CA VAL A 228 -0.59 -11.31 -15.28
C VAL A 228 -1.42 -11.56 -14.03
N SER A 229 -2.19 -12.66 -14.00
CA SER A 229 -3.15 -12.95 -12.92
C SER A 229 -4.05 -11.76 -12.58
N GLY A 230 -4.47 -11.02 -13.60
CA GLY A 230 -5.38 -9.87 -13.46
C GLY A 230 -4.73 -8.62 -12.86
N VAL A 231 -3.39 -8.52 -12.80
CA VAL A 231 -2.63 -7.37 -12.30
C VAL A 231 -1.75 -6.79 -13.40
N TRP A 232 -1.78 -5.47 -13.59
CA TRP A 232 -0.93 -4.76 -14.54
C TRP A 232 0.51 -4.68 -14.03
N ALA A 233 1.49 -4.67 -14.93
CA ALA A 233 2.86 -4.32 -14.58
C ALA A 233 2.95 -2.89 -14.03
N LEU A 234 4.01 -2.56 -13.29
CA LEU A 234 4.32 -1.19 -12.91
C LEU A 234 5.38 -0.61 -13.85
N THR A 235 5.37 0.71 -13.99
CA THR A 235 6.45 1.48 -14.57
C THR A 235 6.96 2.48 -13.56
N ALA A 236 8.28 2.65 -13.52
CA ALA A 236 8.94 3.69 -12.75
C ALA A 236 9.64 4.66 -13.71
N LYS A 237 9.44 5.96 -13.51
CA LYS A 237 10.21 7.02 -14.18
C LYS A 237 11.18 7.60 -13.18
N LEU A 238 12.45 7.19 -13.28
CA LEU A 238 13.52 7.58 -12.37
C LEU A 238 14.17 8.88 -12.81
N SER A 239 14.34 9.80 -11.88
CA SER A 239 15.11 11.04 -12.05
C SER A 239 16.07 11.23 -10.88
N GLY A 240 17.10 12.05 -11.08
CA GLY A 240 18.06 12.41 -10.04
C GLY A 240 19.48 12.00 -10.39
N VAL A 241 20.33 11.92 -9.37
CA VAL A 241 21.78 11.73 -9.49
C VAL A 241 22.22 10.55 -8.62
N SER A 242 23.14 9.75 -9.12
CA SER A 242 23.88 8.77 -8.32
C SER A 242 25.34 8.77 -8.77
N GLY A 243 26.19 9.36 -7.93
CA GLY A 243 27.56 9.69 -8.27
C GLY A 243 27.64 10.50 -9.56
N LYS A 244 28.35 9.96 -10.55
CA LYS A 244 28.53 10.59 -11.88
C LYS A 244 27.33 10.40 -12.83
N LYS A 245 26.35 9.55 -12.47
CA LYS A 245 25.21 9.23 -13.34
C LYS A 245 24.05 10.18 -13.07
N ASN A 246 23.53 10.75 -14.15
CA ASN A 246 22.33 11.58 -14.13
C ASN A 246 21.18 10.85 -14.82
N TYR A 247 20.03 10.78 -14.16
CA TYR A 247 18.81 10.16 -14.67
C TYR A 247 17.77 11.24 -14.98
N LYS A 248 17.18 11.17 -16.18
CA LYS A 248 16.14 12.10 -16.64
C LYS A 248 14.91 11.32 -17.09
N ASN A 249 13.97 11.09 -16.17
CA ASN A 249 12.76 10.29 -16.41
C ASN A 249 13.04 8.93 -17.07
N GLN A 250 14.14 8.28 -16.70
CA GLN A 250 14.53 6.98 -17.23
C GLN A 250 13.46 5.95 -16.86
N LYS A 251 12.88 5.28 -17.86
CA LYS A 251 11.77 4.35 -17.67
C LYS A 251 12.27 2.94 -17.33
N TYR A 252 11.68 2.35 -16.29
CA TYR A 252 11.85 0.96 -15.91
C TYR A 252 10.48 0.27 -15.83
N ILE A 253 10.45 -1.04 -16.09
CA ILE A 253 9.24 -1.85 -16.06
C ILE A 253 9.41 -2.93 -15.01
N PHE A 254 8.41 -3.07 -14.16
CA PHE A 254 8.36 -4.06 -13.08
C PHE A 254 7.25 -5.04 -13.45
N PRO A 255 7.58 -6.15 -14.12
CA PRO A 255 6.58 -7.16 -14.43
C PRO A 255 6.02 -7.77 -13.15
N TYR A 256 4.72 -8.06 -13.15
CA TYR A 256 4.10 -8.86 -12.11
C TYR A 256 4.28 -10.35 -12.41
N ASN A 257 4.79 -11.13 -11.45
CA ASN A 257 5.11 -12.55 -11.65
C ASN A 257 4.05 -13.53 -11.10
N GLY A 258 2.85 -13.05 -10.76
CA GLY A 258 1.82 -13.85 -10.08
C GLY A 258 1.92 -13.86 -8.54
N LYS A 259 2.95 -13.19 -7.99
CA LYS A 259 3.15 -13.00 -6.55
C LYS A 259 3.45 -11.55 -6.19
N THR A 260 4.42 -10.93 -6.86
CA THR A 260 4.87 -9.54 -6.64
C THR A 260 5.32 -8.89 -7.95
N HIS A 261 5.46 -7.56 -7.95
CA HIS A 261 6.17 -6.83 -8.99
C HIS A 261 7.67 -6.98 -8.80
N VAL A 262 8.39 -7.37 -9.86
CA VAL A 262 9.82 -7.67 -9.81
C VAL A 262 10.62 -6.51 -10.38
N ALA A 263 11.58 -6.01 -9.62
CA ALA A 263 12.48 -4.97 -10.10
C ALA A 263 13.40 -5.51 -11.20
N PRO A 264 13.62 -4.77 -12.30
CA PRO A 264 14.56 -5.19 -13.32
C PRO A 264 15.99 -5.10 -12.78
N LYS A 265 16.87 -6.03 -13.20
CA LYS A 265 18.26 -6.15 -12.69
C LYS A 265 19.09 -4.87 -12.78
N ASN A 266 18.77 -3.98 -13.72
CA ASN A 266 19.47 -2.72 -13.95
C ASN A 266 18.79 -1.52 -13.27
N TYR A 267 17.81 -1.73 -12.38
CA TYR A 267 17.17 -0.64 -11.67
C TYR A 267 18.14 -0.01 -10.63
N PRO A 268 18.44 1.29 -10.71
CA PRO A 268 19.48 1.92 -9.88
C PRO A 268 19.21 1.91 -8.38
N LEU A 269 17.94 1.87 -7.97
CA LEU A 269 17.58 1.79 -6.55
C LEU A 269 17.70 0.36 -6.00
N GLY A 270 18.15 -0.61 -6.81
CA GLY A 270 18.24 -2.02 -6.44
C GLY A 270 16.94 -2.78 -6.73
N GLY A 271 17.06 -4.11 -6.81
CA GLY A 271 15.93 -5.03 -6.87
C GLY A 271 15.99 -6.01 -5.70
N GLN A 272 14.82 -6.43 -5.22
CA GLN A 272 14.69 -7.55 -4.30
C GLN A 272 14.90 -8.88 -5.02
#